data_AF-Q768W4-F1
#
_entry.id   AF-Q768W4-F1
#
_cell.length_a   1.000
_cell.length_b   1.000
_cell.length_c   1.000
_cell.angle_alpha   90.00
_cell.angle_beta   90.00
_cell.angle_gamma   90.00
#
_symmetry.space_group_name_H-M   'P 1'
#
loop_
_entity.id
_entity.type
_entity.pdbx_description
1 polymer ?
#
loop_
_entity_poly.entity_id
_entity_poly.type
_entity_poly.pdbx_seq_one_letter_code
_entity_poly.pdbx_strand_id
1 'polypeptide(L)' 'YHPEPRVAAIVANHSKPEFIVNVKETGKILLVDYTDIRNLRTTEIDSAKFLHDGG' A
#
# COMPACT_ATOMS: atom_id res chain seq x y z
N TYR A 1 -1.95 -15.76 16.19
CA TYR A 1 -2.75 -14.95 15.26
C TYR A 1 -2.42 -13.50 15.55
N HIS A 2 -1.73 -12.81 14.63
CA HIS A 2 -1.39 -11.39 14.76
C HIS A 2 -2.45 -10.58 14.00
N PRO A 3 -3.34 -9.84 14.67
CA PRO A 3 -4.50 -9.23 14.03
C PRO A 3 -4.17 -8.02 13.16
N GLU A 4 -2.90 -7.64 13.03
CA GLU A 4 -2.48 -6.47 12.27
C GLU A 4 -1.98 -6.84 10.88
N PRO A 5 -2.54 -6.22 9.82
CA PRO A 5 -2.03 -6.38 8.47
C PRO A 5 -0.59 -5.91 8.35
N ARG A 6 0.26 -6.73 7.71
CA ARG A 6 1.66 -6.43 7.44
C ARG A 6 1.79 -5.76 6.07
N VAL A 7 2.72 -4.82 5.99
CA VAL A 7 3.13 -4.21 4.73
C VAL A 7 4.01 -5.19 3.95
N ALA A 8 3.60 -5.48 2.72
CA ALA A 8 4.30 -6.36 1.79
C ALA A 8 5.48 -5.67 1.12
N ALA A 9 5.21 -4.46 0.64
CA ALA A 9 6.12 -3.66 -0.16
C ALA A 9 5.70 -2.19 -0.07
N ILE A 10 6.70 -1.31 -0.18
CA ILE A 10 6.54 0.12 -0.36
C ILE A 10 7.40 0.50 -1.56
N VAL A 11 6.79 1.12 -2.57
CA VAL A 11 7.49 1.57 -3.78
C VAL A 11 7.32 3.07 -3.93
N ALA A 12 8.42 3.79 -4.10
CA ALA A 12 8.41 5.24 -4.27
C ALA A 12 8.40 5.63 -5.76
N ASN A 13 7.58 6.63 -6.09
CA ASN A 13 7.61 7.26 -7.40
C ASN A 13 8.83 8.19 -7.50
N HIS A 14 9.55 8.13 -8.62
CA HIS A 14 10.77 8.94 -8.82
C HIS A 14 10.48 10.38 -9.27
N SER A 15 9.25 10.66 -9.74
CA SER A 15 8.88 11.95 -10.32
C SER A 15 7.79 12.69 -9.54
N LYS A 16 7.11 12.01 -8.62
CA LYS A 16 6.03 12.56 -7.81
C LYS A 16 6.21 12.13 -6.35
N PRO A 17 5.78 12.95 -5.38
CA PRO A 17 5.77 12.57 -3.97
C PRO A 17 4.64 11.56 -3.68
N GLU A 18 4.81 10.33 -4.17
CA GLU A 18 3.81 9.26 -4.07
C GLU A 18 4.44 7.91 -3.69
N PHE A 19 3.79 7.18 -2.78
CA PHE A 19 4.10 5.79 -2.47
C PHE A 19 2.98 4.86 -2.94
N ILE A 20 3.38 3.68 -3.41
CA ILE A 20 2.49 2.53 -3.55
C ILE A 20 2.78 1.58 -2.39
N VAL A 21 1.78 1.30 -1.56
CA VAL A 21 1.89 0.42 -0.39
C VAL A 21 1.01 -0.80 -0.59
N ASN A 22 1.60 -1.99 -0.58
CA ASN A 22 0.85 -3.25 -0.65
C ASN A 22 0.63 -3.79 0.77
N VAL A 23 -0.63 -3.99 1.15
CA VAL A 23 -1.03 -4.49 2.47
C VAL A 23 -1.53 -5.92 2.32
N LYS A 24 -0.73 -6.89 2.79
CA LYS A 24 -0.90 -8.32 2.42
C LYS A 24 -2.25 -8.87 2.85
N GLU A 25 -2.50 -8.90 4.17
CA GLU A 25 -3.63 -9.63 4.76
C GLU A 25 -4.99 -9.00 4.43
N THR A 26 -5.00 -7.76 3.93
CA THR A 26 -6.23 -7.05 3.56
C THR A 26 -6.59 -7.19 2.09
N GLY A 27 -5.65 -7.58 1.21
CA GLY A 27 -5.87 -7.54 -0.24
C GLY A 27 -6.08 -6.11 -0.74
N LYS A 28 -5.31 -5.15 -0.21
CA LYS A 28 -5.43 -3.73 -0.58
C LYS A 28 -4.10 -3.16 -1.02
N ILE A 29 -4.14 -2.31 -2.03
CA ILE A 29 -3.03 -1.45 -2.44
C ILE A 29 -3.44 -0.02 -2.11
N LEU A 30 -2.55 0.72 -1.43
CA LEU A 30 -2.75 2.12 -1.13
C LEU A 30 -1.82 2.96 -2.01
N LEU A 31 -2.39 3.89 -2.76
CA LEU A 31 -1.64 4.99 -3.36
C LEU A 31 -1.66 6.15 -2.37
N VAL A 32 -0.48 6.53 -1.87
CA VAL A 32 -0.30 7.56 -0.85
C VAL A 32 0.40 8.76 -1.48
N ASP A 33 -0.34 9.83 -1.71
CA ASP A 33 0.20 11.12 -2.13
C ASP A 33 0.61 11.92 -0.88
N TYR A 34 1.90 12.23 -0.81
CA TYR A 34 2.52 12.99 0.28
C TYR A 34 3.06 14.36 -0.18
N THR A 35 2.47 14.93 -1.23
CA THR A 35 2.77 16.32 -1.67
C THR A 35 2.61 17.32 -0.52
N ASP A 36 1.60 17.12 0.34
CA ASP A 36 1.44 17.84 1.60
C ASP A 36 1.49 16.85 2.77
N ILE A 37 2.62 16.82 3.48
CA ILE A 37 2.82 15.92 4.62
C ILE A 37 1.85 16.18 5.78
N ARG A 38 1.22 17.36 5.83
CA ARG A 38 0.20 17.69 6.83
C ARG A 38 -1.19 17.19 6.43
N ASN A 39 -1.38 16.84 5.15
CA ASN A 39 -2.66 16.42 4.60
C ASN A 39 -2.46 15.32 3.54
N LEU A 40 -2.06 14.14 4.03
CA LEU A 40 -1.86 12.96 3.18
C LEU A 40 -3.16 12.58 2.47
N ARG A 41 -3.07 12.29 1.17
CA ARG A 41 -4.20 11.79 0.39
C ARG A 41 -3.95 10.33 0.05
N THR A 42 -4.93 9.49 0.35
CA THR A 42 -4.85 8.05 0.05
C THR A 42 -5.96 7.63 -0.90
N THR A 43 -5.60 6.83 -1.89
CA THR A 43 -6.55 6.10 -2.74
C THR A 43 -6.38 4.62 -2.47
N GLU A 44 -7.47 3.95 -2.16
CA GLU A 44 -7.49 2.50 -1.94
C GLU A 44 -7.89 1.79 -3.24
N ILE A 45 -7.12 0.75 -3.58
CA ILE A 45 -7.38 -0.12 -4.72
C ILE A 45 -7.48 -1.54 -4.19
N ASP A 46 -8.61 -2.19 -4.46
CA ASP A 46 -8.79 -3.60 -4.15
C ASP A 46 -7.82 -4.45 -4.98
N SER A 47 -7.11 -5.37 -4.31
CA SER A 47 -6.27 -6.37 -4.94
C SER A 47 -6.77 -7.77 -4.60
N ALA A 48 -6.45 -8.75 -5.46
CA ALA A 48 -6.80 -10.13 -5.16
C ALA A 48 -6.12 -10.55 -3.85
N LYS A 49 -6.91 -11.07 -2.90
CA LYS A 49 -6.50 -11.40 -1.52
C LYS A 49 -5.42 -12.50 -1.40
N PHE A 50 -4.81 -12.93 -2.52
CA PHE A 50 -3.99 -14.13 -2.60
C PHE A 50 -2.78 -14.02 -3.53
N LEU A 51 -2.19 -12.83 -3.67
CA LEU A 51 -0.89 -12.71 -4.32
C LEU A 51 0.25 -12.67 -3.28
N HIS A 52 0.20 -13.53 -2.24
CA HIS A 52 1.25 -13.52 -1.22
C HIS A 52 1.66 -14.81 -0.51
N ASP A 53 1.30 -15.98 -1.02
CA ASP A 53 2.14 -17.16 -0.80
C ASP A 53 2.68 -17.53 -2.18
N GLY A 54 3.97 -17.33 -2.39
CA GLY A 54 4.62 -17.80 -3.62
C GLY A 54 4.30 -19.28 -3.83
N GLY A 55 4.23 -19.71 -5.09
CA GLY A 55 4.34 -21.13 -5.41
C GLY A 55 5.59 -21.74 -4.80
#